data_AF-A0A183JTT5-F1
#
_entry.id   AF-A0A183JTT5-F1
#
_cell.length_a   1.000
_cell.length_b   1.000
_cell.length_c   1.000
_cell.angle_alpha   90.00
_cell.angle_beta   90.00
_cell.angle_gamma   90.00
#
_symmetry.space_group_name_H-M   'P 1'
#
loop_
_entity.id
_entity.type
_entity.pdbx_description
1 polymer ?
#
loop_
_entity_poly.entity_id
_entity_poly.type
_entity_poly.pdbx_seq_one_letter_code
_entity_poly.pdbx_strand_id
1 'polypeptide(L)'
;ALTLYEEAVSDSHAQVEAIALITSTLYQINCFTGDNQSTLRTQCTRAAARLLRKHDQCRAVCASTHLYWPTKPLIRKGIKPSLLIPVTDNNPEISTYAKLSETEELSDEYYNKVMG
;
A
#
# COMPACT_ATOMS: atom_id res chain seq x y z
N ALA A 1 1.44 -0.81 15.60
CA ALA A 1 0.76 -1.52 14.51
C ALA A 1 1.59 -2.69 14.00
N LEU A 2 2.76 -2.47 13.37
CA LEU A 2 3.65 -3.54 12.89
C LEU A 2 4.09 -4.52 14.01
N THR A 3 4.47 -4.00 15.19
CA THR A 3 4.79 -4.84 16.36
C THR A 3 3.63 -5.75 16.76
N LEU A 4 2.40 -5.23 16.82
CA LEU A 4 1.22 -6.01 17.15
C LEU A 4 0.89 -7.05 16.06
N TYR A 5 1.12 -6.72 14.79
CA TYR A 5 1.02 -7.69 13.70
C TYR A 5 1.99 -8.87 13.91
N GLU A 6 3.25 -8.59 14.25
CA GLU A 6 4.28 -9.62 14.45
C GLU A 6 4.01 -10.50 15.68
N GLU A 7 3.48 -9.92 16.75
CA GLU A 7 3.29 -10.61 18.03
C GLU A 7 1.94 -11.34 18.15
N ALA A 8 0.87 -10.78 17.58
CA ALA A 8 -0.50 -11.24 17.86
C ALA A 8 -1.21 -11.91 16.67
N VAL A 9 -0.73 -11.77 15.43
CA VAL A 9 -1.40 -12.31 14.24
C VAL A 9 -0.67 -13.57 13.75
N SER A 10 -1.22 -14.73 14.10
CA SER A 10 -0.65 -16.04 13.74
C SER A 10 -1.38 -16.73 12.58
N ASP A 11 -2.65 -16.40 12.34
CA ASP A 11 -3.41 -16.96 11.22
C ASP A 11 -2.92 -16.41 9.87
N SER A 12 -2.58 -17.31 8.95
CA SER A 12 -1.97 -16.94 7.67
C SER A 12 -2.86 -16.06 6.79
N HIS A 13 -4.17 -16.23 6.85
CA HIS A 13 -5.10 -15.42 6.07
C HIS A 13 -5.19 -14.01 6.67
N ALA A 14 -5.37 -13.94 7.99
CA ALA A 14 -5.38 -12.68 8.74
C ALA A 14 -4.06 -11.90 8.58
N GLN A 15 -2.91 -12.57 8.48
CA GLN A 15 -1.63 -11.91 8.22
C GLN A 15 -1.60 -11.17 6.89
N VAL A 16 -2.12 -11.78 5.82
CA VAL A 16 -2.19 -11.16 4.49
C VAL A 16 -3.10 -9.94 4.50
N GLU A 17 -4.28 -10.06 5.13
CA GLU A 17 -5.21 -8.95 5.26
C GLU A 17 -4.63 -7.81 6.10
N ALA A 18 -3.97 -8.13 7.22
CA ALA A 18 -3.32 -7.16 8.08
C ALA A 18 -2.21 -6.40 7.34
N ILE A 19 -1.35 -7.10 6.58
CA ILE A 19 -0.32 -6.46 5.76
C ILE A 19 -0.94 -5.56 4.71
N ALA A 20 -1.96 -6.02 3.98
CA ALA A 20 -2.65 -5.21 2.97
C ALA A 20 -3.24 -3.91 3.55
N LEU A 21 -3.81 -3.98 4.76
CA LEU A 21 -4.33 -2.82 5.49
C LEU A 21 -3.21 -1.88 5.95
N ILE A 22 -2.12 -2.42 6.49
CA ILE A 22 -0.94 -1.64 6.92
C ILE A 22 -0.34 -0.91 5.71
N THR A 23 -0.12 -1.61 4.59
CA THR A 23 0.38 -1.02 3.34
C THR A 23 -0.52 0.11 2.85
N SER A 24 -1.84 -0.12 2.79
CA SER A 24 -2.80 0.89 2.34
C SER A 24 -2.83 2.11 3.26
N THR A 25 -2.70 1.90 4.57
CA THR A 25 -2.67 2.98 5.55
C THR A 25 -1.39 3.79 5.45
N LEU A 26 -0.22 3.14 5.42
CA LEU A 26 1.08 3.79 5.29
C LEU A 26 1.19 4.63 4.03
N TYR A 27 0.61 4.16 2.94
CA TYR A 27 0.59 4.87 1.67
C TYR A 27 -0.21 6.20 1.72
N GLN A 28 -1.28 6.27 2.51
CA GLN A 28 -2.08 7.49 2.64
C GLN A 28 -1.53 8.49 3.66
N ILE A 29 -0.72 8.02 4.61
CA ILE A 29 -0.14 8.89 5.63
C ILE A 29 0.96 9.75 4.99
N ASN A 30 0.79 11.07 5.08
CA ASN A 30 1.70 12.08 4.52
C ASN A 30 2.39 12.94 5.59
N CYS A 31 2.27 12.58 6.88
CA CYS A 31 2.88 13.32 7.98
C CYS A 31 4.30 12.86 8.34
N PHE A 32 4.78 11.75 7.77
CA PHE A 32 6.16 11.29 7.92
C PHE A 32 7.02 11.79 6.76
N THR A 33 8.25 12.19 7.05
CA THR A 33 9.23 12.66 6.06
C THR A 33 10.59 11.98 6.27
N GLY A 34 11.43 11.99 5.24
CA GLY A 34 12.81 11.48 5.27
C GLY A 34 12.93 10.03 5.78
N ASP A 35 13.85 9.81 6.70
CA ASP A 35 14.23 8.48 7.21
C ASP A 35 13.10 7.74 7.94
N ASN A 36 12.16 8.47 8.56
CA ASN A 36 11.05 7.85 9.26
C ASN A 36 10.12 7.14 8.27
N GLN A 37 9.83 7.79 7.13
CA GLN A 37 9.00 7.18 6.11
C GLN A 37 9.72 6.00 5.44
N SER A 38 11.00 6.15 5.08
CA SER A 38 11.78 5.05 4.47
C SER A 38 11.89 3.83 5.38
N THR A 39 12.05 4.04 6.69
CA THR A 39 12.07 2.99 7.70
C THR A 39 10.75 2.24 7.75
N LEU A 40 9.62 2.95 7.81
CA LEU A 40 8.29 2.33 7.84
C LEU A 40 7.99 1.55 6.56
N ARG A 41 8.36 2.07 5.38
CA ARG A 41 8.22 1.38 4.09
C ARG A 41 9.00 0.06 4.12
N THR A 42 10.26 0.11 4.56
CA THR A 42 11.14 -1.06 4.63
C THR A 42 10.64 -2.10 5.63
N GLN A 43 10.15 -1.68 6.80
CA GLN A 43 9.57 -2.59 7.78
C GLN A 43 8.31 -3.28 7.25
N CYS A 44 7.42 -2.56 6.57
CA CYS A 44 6.24 -3.13 5.93
C CYS A 44 6.62 -4.17 4.87
N THR A 45 7.55 -3.84 3.97
CA THR A 45 8.04 -4.76 2.93
C THR A 45 8.67 -6.01 3.54
N ARG A 46 9.47 -5.86 4.60
CA ARG A 46 10.07 -6.98 5.33
C ARG A 46 9.01 -7.86 5.97
N ALA A 47 7.97 -7.28 6.57
CA ALA A 47 6.87 -8.02 7.18
C ALA A 47 6.09 -8.83 6.12
N ALA A 48 5.88 -8.28 4.92
CA ALA A 48 5.28 -8.98 3.78
C ALA A 48 6.15 -10.17 3.30
N ALA A 49 7.48 -9.99 3.22
CA ALA A 49 8.40 -11.03 2.79
C ALA A 49 8.53 -12.19 3.81
N ARG A 50 8.15 -11.97 5.08
CA ARG A 50 8.21 -12.96 6.16
C ARG A 50 6.96 -13.85 6.30
N LEU A 51 5.93 -13.64 5.47
CA LEU A 51 4.74 -14.51 5.44
C LEU A 51 5.14 -15.97 5.19
N LEU A 52 4.39 -16.95 5.69
CA LEU A 52 4.82 -18.35 5.60
C LEU A 52 4.71 -18.95 4.19
N ARG A 53 3.68 -18.54 3.43
CA ARG A 53 3.33 -19.14 2.13
C ARG A 53 3.90 -18.31 0.98
N LYS A 54 4.67 -18.95 0.07
CA LYS A 54 5.32 -18.26 -1.07
C LYS A 54 4.36 -17.47 -1.97
N HIS A 55 3.18 -18.03 -2.24
CA HIS A 55 2.16 -17.33 -3.04
C HIS A 55 1.71 -16.03 -2.36
N ASP A 56 1.52 -16.05 -1.05
CA ASP A 56 1.04 -14.92 -0.28
C ASP A 56 2.15 -13.88 -0.06
N GLN A 57 3.40 -14.33 0.16
CA GLN A 57 4.59 -13.46 0.13
C GLN A 57 4.66 -12.66 -1.16
N CYS A 58 4.54 -13.32 -2.32
CA CYS A 58 4.63 -12.66 -3.63
C CYS A 58 3.56 -11.56 -3.77
N ARG A 59 2.31 -11.87 -3.45
CA ARG A 59 1.19 -10.91 -3.52
C ARG A 59 1.39 -9.74 -2.55
N ALA A 60 1.80 -9.99 -1.31
CA ALA A 60 1.99 -8.96 -0.30
C ALA A 60 3.22 -8.06 -0.59
N VAL A 61 4.31 -8.64 -1.09
CA VAL A 61 5.50 -7.88 -1.51
C VAL A 61 5.17 -7.02 -2.72
N CYS A 62 4.46 -7.56 -3.71
CA CYS A 62 3.99 -6.79 -4.87
C CYS A 62 3.12 -5.61 -4.42
N ALA A 63 2.17 -5.83 -3.50
CA ALA A 63 1.37 -4.74 -2.93
C ALA A 63 2.23 -3.69 -2.21
N SER A 64 3.27 -4.11 -1.49
CA SER A 64 4.17 -3.20 -0.75
C SER A 64 5.00 -2.29 -1.68
N THR A 65 5.18 -2.65 -2.95
CA THR A 65 5.88 -1.79 -3.93
C THR A 65 5.18 -0.44 -4.14
N HIS A 66 3.86 -0.37 -3.93
CA HIS A 66 3.10 0.89 -4.01
C HIS A 66 3.57 1.94 -3.01
N LEU A 67 4.23 1.54 -1.91
CA LEU A 67 4.81 2.47 -0.96
C LEU A 67 5.98 3.27 -1.54
N TYR A 68 6.64 2.77 -2.57
CA TYR A 68 7.81 3.39 -3.18
C TYR A 68 7.45 4.22 -4.41
N TRP A 69 6.20 4.12 -4.90
CA TRP A 69 5.76 4.88 -6.06
C TRP A 69 4.85 6.05 -5.65
N PRO A 70 5.11 7.27 -6.16
CA PRO A 70 4.27 8.43 -5.92
C PRO A 70 2.93 8.30 -6.67
N THR A 71 2.01 7.52 -6.13
CA THR A 71 0.64 7.38 -6.66
C THR A 71 -0.28 8.38 -5.94
N LYS A 72 -1.36 8.86 -6.57
CA LYS A 72 -2.40 9.65 -5.88
C LYS A 72 -3.35 8.71 -5.10
N PRO A 73 -3.62 8.93 -3.80
CA PRO A 73 -4.48 8.04 -3.04
C PRO A 73 -5.92 8.14 -3.51
N LEU A 74 -6.56 6.98 -3.67
CA LEU A 74 -7.95 6.89 -4.08
C LEU A 74 -8.85 7.23 -2.90
N ILE A 75 -9.39 8.43 -2.91
CA ILE A 75 -10.39 8.84 -1.94
C ILE A 75 -11.73 8.25 -2.38
N ARG A 76 -12.15 7.15 -1.76
CA ARG A 76 -13.49 6.59 -1.94
C ARG A 76 -14.43 7.10 -0.86
N LYS A 77 -15.59 7.62 -1.26
CA LYS A 77 -16.65 8.02 -0.32
C LYS A 77 -17.34 6.75 0.21
N GLY A 78 -17.24 6.48 1.52
CA GLY A 78 -17.95 5.36 2.17
C GLY A 78 -17.29 3.98 2.03
N ILE A 79 -16.08 3.88 1.49
CA ILE A 79 -15.33 2.62 1.37
C ILE A 79 -14.01 2.76 2.11
N LYS A 80 -13.59 1.70 2.81
CA LYS A 80 -12.27 1.64 3.45
C LYS A 80 -11.21 1.84 2.37
N PRO A 81 -10.27 2.78 2.53
CA PRO A 81 -9.23 2.98 1.53
C PRO A 81 -8.42 1.68 1.33
N SER A 82 -8.39 1.17 0.11
CA SER A 82 -7.56 0.01 -0.25
C SER A 82 -6.80 0.31 -1.52
N LEU A 83 -5.49 0.05 -1.50
CA LEU A 83 -4.65 0.03 -2.71
C LEU A 83 -4.93 -1.20 -3.57
N LEU A 84 -5.29 -2.30 -2.91
CA LEU A 84 -5.73 -3.53 -3.54
C LEU A 84 -7.23 -3.44 -3.75
N ILE A 85 -7.63 -3.09 -4.96
CA ILE A 85 -8.99 -3.32 -5.42
C ILE A 85 -9.09 -4.84 -5.60
N PRO A 86 -10.06 -5.52 -4.97
CA PRO A 86 -10.28 -6.93 -5.28
C PRO A 86 -10.46 -7.07 -6.80
N VAL A 87 -9.77 -8.04 -7.42
CA VAL A 87 -9.94 -8.32 -8.87
C VAL A 87 -11.40 -8.65 -9.21
N THR A 88 -12.18 -9.06 -8.20
CA THR A 88 -13.61 -9.35 -8.28
C THR A 88 -14.50 -8.11 -8.09
N ASP A 89 -13.95 -6.94 -7.78
CA ASP A 89 -14.68 -5.68 -7.66
C ASP A 89 -14.95 -5.12 -9.07
N ASN A 90 -16.02 -5.63 -9.69
CA ASN A 90 -16.45 -5.30 -11.05
C ASN A 90 -17.13 -3.93 -11.15
N ASN A 91 -17.04 -3.08 -10.12
CA ASN A 91 -17.66 -1.76 -10.19
C ASN A 91 -16.86 -0.86 -11.16
N PRO A 92 -17.46 -0.43 -12.29
CA PRO A 92 -16.76 0.35 -13.32
C PRO A 92 -16.41 1.77 -12.87
N GLU A 93 -17.04 2.29 -11.81
CA GLU A 93 -16.66 3.56 -11.15
C GLU A 93 -15.40 3.43 -10.27
N ILE A 94 -14.98 2.19 -10.00
CA ILE A 94 -14.02 1.81 -8.97
C ILE A 94 -12.70 1.30 -9.57
N SER A 95 -12.69 0.83 -10.81
CA SER A 95 -11.46 0.40 -11.52
C SER A 95 -10.50 1.57 -11.69
N THR A 96 -9.52 1.66 -10.80
CA THR A 96 -8.59 2.78 -10.69
C THR A 96 -7.70 2.99 -11.91
N TYR A 97 -7.49 1.96 -12.72
CA TYR A 97 -6.75 2.13 -13.97
C TYR A 97 -7.54 2.92 -15.03
N ALA A 98 -8.87 3.04 -14.90
CA ALA A 98 -9.74 3.57 -15.96
C ALA A 98 -9.91 5.10 -15.95
N LYS A 99 -9.43 5.82 -14.92
CA LYS A 99 -9.54 7.29 -14.85
C LYS A 99 -8.23 7.96 -14.39
N LEU A 100 -7.08 7.49 -14.86
CA LEU A 100 -5.92 8.38 -14.93
C LEU A 100 -6.25 9.41 -16.01
N SER A 101 -6.61 10.64 -15.61
CA SER A 101 -6.71 11.74 -16.56
C SER A 101 -5.39 11.83 -17.30
N GLU A 102 -5.44 11.68 -18.62
CA GLU A 102 -4.30 11.50 -19.53
C GLU A 102 -3.32 12.69 -19.57
N THR A 103 -3.41 13.66 -18.66
CA THR A 103 -2.73 14.97 -18.77
C THR A 103 -2.34 15.63 -17.45
N GLU A 104 -2.12 14.90 -16.35
CA GLU A 104 -1.32 15.45 -15.25
C GLU A 104 0.04 14.76 -15.27
N GLU A 105 0.96 15.35 -16.04
CA GLU A 105 2.39 15.07 -15.88
C GLU A 105 2.71 15.12 -14.39
N LEU A 106 3.23 14.01 -13.87
CA LEU A 106 3.65 13.92 -12.49
C LEU A 106 4.77 14.96 -12.30
N SER A 107 4.44 16.14 -11.75
CA SER A 107 5.37 17.26 -11.77
C SER A 107 6.67 16.88 -11.06
N ASP A 108 7.81 17.29 -11.62
CA ASP A 108 9.12 17.05 -11.01
C ASP A 108 9.16 17.54 -9.55
N GLU A 109 8.39 18.57 -9.22
CA GLU A 109 8.20 19.07 -7.85
C GLU A 109 7.54 18.02 -6.93
N TYR A 110 6.52 17.30 -7.39
CA TYR A 110 5.90 16.21 -6.64
C TYR A 110 6.85 15.01 -6.51
N TYR A 111 7.55 14.64 -7.58
CA TYR A 111 8.59 13.61 -7.52
C TYR A 111 9.69 13.96 -6.52
N ASN A 112 10.21 15.18 -6.57
CA ASN A 112 11.27 15.67 -5.69
C ASN A 112 10.80 15.79 -4.23
N LYS A 113 9.54 16.13 -3.97
CA LYS A 113 8.96 16.16 -2.62
C LYS A 113 8.75 14.77 -2.02
N VAL A 114 8.52 13.75 -2.85
CA VAL A 114 8.25 12.37 -2.39
C VAL A 114 9.52 11.52 -2.32
N MET A 115 10.55 11.86 -3.11
CA MET A 115 11.82 11.12 -3.21
C MET A 115 13.02 11.80 -2.54
N GLY A 116 12.94 13.11 -2.25
CA GLY A 116 13.94 13.87 -1.47
C GLY A 116 13.53 13.99 0.01
#